data_AF-A0AAU5S275-F1
#
_entry.id   AF-A0AAU5S275-F1
#
_cell.length_a   1.000
_cell.length_b   1.000
_cell.length_c   1.000
_cell.angle_alpha   90.00
_cell.angle_beta   90.00
_cell.angle_gamma   90.00
#
_symmetry.space_group_name_H-M   'P 1'
#
loop_
_entity.id
_entity.type
_entity.pdbx_description
1 polymer ?
#
loop_
_entity_poly.entity_id
_entity_poly.type
_entity_poly.pdbx_seq_one_letter_code
_entity_poly.pdbx_strand_id
1 'polypeptide(L)'
;MSDLWHASVRHVDGDAVELLCAAVHPDAGSPSATKPFVLRLLADAAPVWPGAEELVGGIDLNGVDPYGTDVEPARRARLVLARVAVSDGRNVPFDEAAARRRIEDGLRERGLSPDDAAGWNAAFGAEWGELWQDPDRVPSWVLHVRFADPAALAGLRPGLAWDSAAYG
;
A
#
# COMPACT_ATOMS: atom_id res chain seq x y z
N MET A 1 8.18 -0.59 -11.88
CA MET A 1 6.73 -0.58 -11.61
C MET A 1 6.47 0.61 -10.70
N SER A 2 5.38 1.33 -10.89
CA SER A 2 4.97 2.38 -9.95
C SER A 2 4.43 1.72 -8.68
N ASP A 3 4.69 2.32 -7.52
CA ASP A 3 4.12 1.86 -6.26
C ASP A 3 2.60 2.08 -6.25
N LEU A 4 1.87 1.16 -5.63
CA LEU A 4 0.41 1.20 -5.48
C LEU A 4 0.02 1.52 -4.04
N TRP A 5 0.84 1.10 -3.08
CA TRP A 5 0.55 1.17 -1.66
C TRP A 5 1.68 1.86 -0.91
N HIS A 6 1.30 2.73 0.02
CA HIS A 6 2.12 3.11 1.15
C HIS A 6 1.70 2.27 2.35
N ALA A 7 2.61 1.46 2.89
CA ALA A 7 2.38 0.64 4.07
C ALA A 7 3.15 1.20 5.27
N SER A 8 2.54 1.17 6.46
CA SER A 8 3.21 1.53 7.70
C SER A 8 2.77 0.67 8.88
N VAL A 9 3.72 0.30 9.74
CA VAL A 9 3.46 -0.49 10.95
C VAL A 9 2.84 0.40 12.01
N ARG A 10 1.60 0.10 12.38
CA ARG A 10 0.86 0.80 13.44
C ARG A 10 1.13 0.16 14.80
N HIS A 11 1.10 -1.17 14.84
CA HIS A 11 1.25 -1.93 16.07
C HIS A 11 1.91 -3.29 15.82
N VAL A 12 2.64 -3.79 16.83
CA VAL A 12 3.23 -5.13 16.85
C VAL A 12 2.97 -5.71 18.24
N ASP A 13 2.34 -6.88 18.31
CA ASP A 13 2.05 -7.59 19.57
C ASP A 13 2.16 -9.11 19.36
N GLY A 14 3.13 -9.74 20.03
CA GLY A 14 3.37 -11.18 19.90
C GLY A 14 3.65 -11.62 18.47
N ASP A 15 2.70 -12.33 17.87
CA ASP A 15 2.72 -12.82 16.48
C ASP A 15 1.92 -11.92 15.51
N ALA A 16 1.33 -10.83 16.01
CA ALA A 16 0.40 -9.98 15.30
C ALA A 16 1.01 -8.62 14.96
N VAL A 17 0.64 -8.13 13.77
CA VAL A 17 1.01 -6.81 13.25
C VAL A 17 -0.22 -6.15 12.67
N GLU A 18 -0.38 -4.86 12.99
CA GLU A 18 -1.32 -3.98 12.31
C GLU A 18 -0.56 -3.07 11.35
N LEU A 19 -0.96 -3.08 10.09
CA LEU A 19 -0.44 -2.19 9.06
C LEU A 19 -1.53 -1.21 8.66
N LEU A 20 -1.20 0.08 8.56
CA LEU A 20 -1.95 0.97 7.68
C LEU A 20 -1.46 0.72 6.26
N CYS A 21 -2.38 0.55 5.32
CA CYS A 21 -2.11 0.52 3.89
C CYS A 21 -2.95 1.58 3.21
N ALA A 22 -2.29 2.58 2.63
CA ALA A 22 -2.91 3.69 1.92
C ALA A 22 -2.56 3.61 0.44
N ALA A 23 -3.52 3.91 -0.43
CA ALA A 23 -3.27 3.97 -1.86
C ALA A 23 -2.38 5.18 -2.20
N VAL A 24 -1.32 4.98 -2.97
CA VAL A 24 -0.49 6.06 -3.55
C VAL A 24 -0.72 6.25 -5.05
N HIS A 25 -1.59 5.43 -5.63
CA HIS A 25 -1.97 5.48 -7.04
C HIS A 25 -3.47 5.17 -7.19
N PRO A 26 -4.19 5.82 -8.13
CA PRO A 26 -5.61 5.54 -8.39
C PRO A 26 -5.89 4.07 -8.75
N ASP A 27 -4.93 3.40 -9.38
CA ASP A 27 -5.06 2.00 -9.79
C ASP A 27 -4.87 0.98 -8.66
N ALA A 28 -4.55 1.42 -7.43
CA ALA A 28 -4.33 0.50 -6.30
C ALA A 28 -5.60 -0.32 -5.98
N GLY A 29 -6.80 0.26 -6.18
CA GLY A 29 -8.05 -0.43 -5.89
C GLY A 29 -8.22 -0.72 -4.40
N SER A 30 -8.86 -1.84 -4.05
CA SER A 30 -8.95 -2.31 -2.66
C SER A 30 -7.90 -3.39 -2.39
N PRO A 31 -7.18 -3.35 -1.25
CA PRO A 31 -6.16 -4.34 -0.95
C PRO A 31 -6.79 -5.71 -0.74
N SER A 32 -6.14 -6.73 -1.28
CA SER A 32 -6.58 -8.12 -1.20
C SER A 32 -6.31 -8.69 0.19
N ALA A 33 -7.32 -9.27 0.85
CA ALA A 33 -7.17 -9.91 2.16
C ALA A 33 -6.51 -11.30 2.08
N THR A 34 -5.58 -11.49 1.14
CA THR A 34 -4.95 -12.78 0.86
C THR A 34 -3.52 -12.82 1.38
N LYS A 35 -3.07 -13.99 1.84
CA LYS A 35 -1.69 -14.19 2.32
C LYS A 35 -0.63 -13.87 1.24
N PRO A 36 -0.81 -14.24 -0.04
CA PRO A 36 0.17 -13.90 -1.08
C PRO A 36 0.33 -12.39 -1.27
N PHE A 37 -0.77 -11.63 -1.34
CA PHE A 37 -0.73 -10.16 -1.42
C PHE A 37 0.05 -9.57 -0.24
N VAL A 38 -0.29 -9.96 0.99
CA VAL A 38 0.37 -9.44 2.20
C VAL A 38 1.83 -9.85 2.27
N LEU A 39 2.18 -11.08 1.87
CA LEU A 39 3.57 -11.49 1.83
C LEU A 39 4.37 -10.63 0.85
N ARG A 40 3.83 -10.34 -0.35
CA ARG A 40 4.48 -9.43 -1.30
C ARG A 40 4.59 -8.01 -0.72
N LEU A 41 3.52 -7.49 -0.14
CA LEU A 41 3.51 -6.18 0.53
C LEU A 41 4.64 -6.08 1.56
N LEU A 42 4.80 -7.09 2.40
CA LEU A 42 5.84 -7.15 3.43
C LEU A 42 7.25 -7.29 2.84
N ALA A 43 7.41 -8.05 1.75
CA ALA A 43 8.70 -8.26 1.10
C ALA A 43 9.30 -6.97 0.53
N ASP A 44 8.45 -6.07 0.02
CA ASP A 44 8.89 -4.77 -0.50
C ASP A 44 9.46 -3.85 0.62
N ALA A 45 9.27 -4.21 1.90
CA ALA A 45 9.87 -3.52 3.04
C ALA A 45 11.38 -3.79 3.23
N ALA A 46 12.00 -4.65 2.43
CA ALA A 46 13.41 -5.04 2.55
C ALA A 46 14.42 -3.89 2.77
N PRO A 47 14.28 -2.72 2.10
CA PRO A 47 15.18 -1.59 2.33
C PRO A 47 15.16 -1.03 3.76
N VAL A 48 14.05 -1.21 4.48
CA VAL A 48 13.83 -0.66 5.84
C VAL A 48 13.68 -1.73 6.91
N TRP A 49 13.44 -2.98 6.50
CA TRP A 49 13.32 -4.16 7.34
C TRP A 49 14.14 -5.30 6.73
N PRO A 50 15.40 -5.47 7.19
CA PRO A 50 16.31 -6.46 6.61
C PRO A 50 15.77 -7.89 6.58
N GLY A 51 14.91 -8.26 7.55
CA GLY A 51 14.29 -9.59 7.63
C GLY A 51 13.20 -9.86 6.59
N ALA A 52 12.81 -8.87 5.79
CA ALA A 52 11.71 -8.98 4.82
C ALA A 52 12.06 -9.85 3.61
N GLU A 53 13.32 -9.83 3.15
CA GLU A 53 13.79 -10.61 2.00
C GLU A 53 13.74 -12.12 2.29
N GLU A 54 14.06 -12.53 3.52
CA GLU A 54 14.05 -13.93 3.93
C GLU A 54 12.63 -14.52 4.02
N LEU A 55 11.61 -13.67 4.19
CA LEU A 55 10.22 -14.11 4.18
C LEU A 55 9.85 -14.75 2.84
N VAL A 56 10.32 -14.13 1.74
CA VAL A 56 10.05 -14.57 0.37
C VAL A 56 11.12 -15.49 -0.18
N GLY A 57 12.31 -15.57 0.43
CA GLY A 57 13.30 -16.61 0.13
C GLY A 57 13.74 -16.67 -1.33
N GLY A 58 13.82 -15.54 -2.03
CA GLY A 58 14.22 -15.47 -3.44
C GLY A 58 13.14 -15.89 -4.45
N ILE A 59 11.87 -16.01 -4.02
CA ILE A 59 10.74 -16.22 -4.93
C ILE A 59 10.54 -14.97 -5.80
N ASP A 60 10.51 -15.16 -7.13
CA ASP A 60 10.16 -14.09 -8.06
C ASP A 60 8.64 -13.83 -8.01
N LEU A 61 8.26 -12.75 -7.35
CA LEU A 61 6.87 -12.31 -7.22
C LEU A 61 6.44 -11.39 -8.40
N ASN A 62 7.33 -11.11 -9.35
CA ASN A 62 7.02 -10.33 -10.55
C ASN A 62 6.57 -11.21 -11.73
N GLY A 63 6.60 -12.54 -11.56
CA GLY A 63 6.08 -13.48 -12.54
C GLY A 63 4.56 -13.37 -12.67
N VAL A 64 4.09 -13.05 -13.87
CA VAL A 64 2.66 -13.16 -14.22
C VAL A 64 2.24 -14.62 -14.05
N ASP A 65 1.45 -14.96 -13.01
CA ASP A 65 0.68 -16.20 -13.04
C ASP A 65 -0.77 -16.02 -12.52
N PRO A 66 -1.79 -16.20 -13.40
CA PRO A 66 -3.21 -16.18 -13.08
C PRO A 66 -3.82 -17.44 -12.42
N TYR A 67 -3.08 -18.46 -11.94
CA TYR A 67 -3.68 -19.74 -11.51
C TYR A 67 -3.27 -20.34 -10.15
N GLY A 68 -4.29 -20.78 -9.38
CA GLY A 68 -4.27 -22.05 -8.63
C GLY A 68 -3.72 -22.04 -7.19
N THR A 69 -4.35 -22.83 -6.32
CA THR A 69 -4.06 -22.95 -4.88
C THR A 69 -2.68 -23.54 -4.51
N ASP A 70 -1.83 -23.87 -5.49
CA ASP A 70 -0.63 -24.72 -5.33
C ASP A 70 0.67 -24.12 -5.91
N VAL A 71 0.78 -22.80 -6.07
CA VAL A 71 2.06 -22.16 -6.43
C VAL A 71 2.92 -21.94 -5.19
N GLU A 72 4.24 -22.08 -5.32
CA GLU A 72 5.25 -21.91 -4.26
C GLU A 72 5.11 -20.61 -3.43
N PRO A 73 4.79 -19.43 -4.01
CA PRO A 73 4.50 -18.21 -3.23
C PRO A 73 3.29 -18.36 -2.31
N ALA A 74 2.20 -18.99 -2.78
CA ALA A 74 1.01 -19.20 -1.96
C ALA A 74 1.27 -20.21 -0.84
N ARG A 75 2.05 -21.26 -1.14
CA ARG A 75 2.50 -22.23 -0.13
C ARG A 75 3.40 -21.56 0.91
N ARG A 76 4.38 -20.77 0.49
CA ARG A 76 5.26 -19.99 1.39
C ARG A 76 4.47 -19.01 2.23
N ALA A 77 3.56 -18.25 1.63
CA ALA A 77 2.70 -17.32 2.36
C ALA A 77 1.84 -18.02 3.42
N ARG A 78 1.38 -19.26 3.17
CA ARG A 78 0.68 -20.07 4.19
C ARG A 78 1.59 -20.54 5.32
N LEU A 79 2.88 -20.75 5.06
CA LEU A 79 3.88 -21.15 6.07
C LEU A 79 4.35 -19.96 6.91
N VAL A 80 4.45 -18.77 6.32
CA VAL A 80 4.91 -17.54 6.99
C VAL A 80 3.77 -16.84 7.72
N LEU A 81 2.60 -16.74 7.09
CA LEU A 81 1.45 -16.02 7.62
C LEU A 81 0.38 -17.00 8.10
N ALA A 82 0.00 -16.91 9.36
CA ALA A 82 -1.10 -17.67 9.95
C ALA A 82 -2.47 -17.12 9.49
N ARG A 83 -2.66 -15.79 9.52
CA ARG A 83 -3.92 -15.13 9.19
C ARG A 83 -3.69 -13.73 8.61
N VAL A 84 -4.58 -13.33 7.71
CA VAL A 84 -4.68 -11.96 7.19
C VAL A 84 -6.15 -11.53 7.27
N ALA A 85 -6.40 -10.28 7.62
CA ALA A 85 -7.71 -9.64 7.50
C ALA A 85 -7.53 -8.16 7.14
N VAL A 86 -8.52 -7.59 6.46
CA VAL A 86 -8.61 -6.16 6.13
C VAL A 86 -9.79 -5.58 6.88
N SER A 87 -9.60 -4.42 7.51
CA SER A 87 -10.65 -3.68 8.22
C SER A 87 -10.52 -2.18 8.01
N ASP A 88 -11.47 -1.44 8.58
CA ASP A 88 -11.40 0.02 8.77
C ASP A 88 -11.09 0.81 7.49
N GLY A 89 -11.73 0.45 6.37
CA GLY A 89 -11.65 1.20 5.12
C GLY A 89 -12.09 2.64 5.30
N ARG A 90 -11.23 3.59 4.92
CA ARG A 90 -11.47 5.04 4.95
C ARG A 90 -11.36 5.61 3.55
N ASN A 91 -12.08 6.71 3.29
CA ASN A 91 -12.11 7.39 2.00
C ASN A 91 -12.49 6.46 0.82
N VAL A 92 -13.30 5.44 1.11
CA VAL A 92 -13.78 4.44 0.14
C VAL A 92 -15.31 4.51 0.02
N PRO A 93 -15.88 4.53 -1.21
CA PRO A 93 -15.18 4.65 -2.49
C PRO A 93 -14.53 6.04 -2.66
N PHE A 94 -13.46 6.10 -3.44
CA PHE A 94 -12.79 7.36 -3.77
C PHE A 94 -13.48 8.04 -4.94
N ASP A 95 -13.98 9.27 -4.75
CA ASP A 95 -14.50 10.09 -5.83
C ASP A 95 -13.36 10.93 -6.43
N GLU A 96 -12.65 10.36 -7.41
CA GLU A 96 -11.56 11.04 -8.12
C GLU A 96 -12.05 12.34 -8.76
N ALA A 97 -13.24 12.36 -9.34
CA ALA A 97 -13.79 13.55 -9.99
C ALA A 97 -14.04 14.67 -8.98
N ALA A 98 -14.56 14.35 -7.79
CA ALA A 98 -14.72 15.33 -6.71
C ALA A 98 -13.38 15.78 -6.12
N ALA A 99 -12.38 14.90 -6.04
CA ALA A 99 -11.04 15.28 -5.60
C ALA A 99 -10.38 16.25 -6.60
N ARG A 100 -10.46 15.95 -7.89
CA ARG A 100 -9.95 16.82 -8.96
C ARG A 100 -10.63 18.19 -8.94
N ARG A 101 -11.97 18.22 -8.88
CA ARG A 101 -12.73 19.49 -8.77
C ARG A 101 -12.28 20.33 -7.57
N ARG A 102 -12.11 19.72 -6.38
CA ARG A 102 -11.64 20.43 -5.18
C ARG A 102 -10.27 21.08 -5.37
N ILE A 103 -9.34 20.37 -6.02
CA ILE A 103 -8.01 20.92 -6.34
C ILE A 103 -8.13 22.05 -7.35
N GLU A 104 -8.88 21.86 -8.44
CA GLU A 104 -9.09 22.90 -9.45
C GLU A 104 -9.72 24.17 -8.87
N ASP A 105 -10.73 24.02 -8.01
CA ASP A 105 -11.39 25.14 -7.34
C ASP A 105 -10.39 25.88 -6.42
N GLY A 106 -9.58 25.16 -5.64
CA GLY A 106 -8.52 25.77 -4.83
C GLY A 106 -7.40 26.45 -5.65
N LEU A 107 -7.13 25.98 -6.87
CA LEU A 107 -6.21 26.66 -7.79
C LEU A 107 -6.82 27.97 -8.33
N ARG A 108 -8.10 27.95 -8.71
CA ARG A 108 -8.83 29.15 -9.16
C ARG A 108 -8.93 30.20 -8.05
N GLU A 109 -9.19 29.77 -6.81
CA GLU A 109 -9.21 30.65 -5.63
C GLU A 109 -7.86 31.35 -5.38
N ARG A 110 -6.75 30.69 -5.74
CA ARG A 110 -5.40 31.27 -5.70
C ARG A 110 -5.06 32.15 -6.91
N GLY A 111 -6.01 32.36 -7.82
CA GLY A 111 -5.86 33.20 -9.01
C GLY A 111 -5.17 32.53 -10.19
N LEU A 112 -5.00 31.21 -10.17
CA LEU A 112 -4.48 30.46 -11.32
C LEU A 112 -5.59 30.28 -12.37
N SER A 113 -5.22 30.44 -13.65
CA SER A 113 -6.13 30.28 -14.78
C SER A 113 -5.79 29.03 -15.60
N PRO A 114 -6.78 28.22 -16.01
CA PRO A 114 -6.58 27.15 -16.99
C PRO A 114 -6.03 27.62 -18.35
N ASP A 115 -6.15 28.91 -18.68
CA ASP A 115 -5.62 29.48 -19.92
C ASP A 115 -4.08 29.52 -19.93
N ASP A 116 -3.45 29.61 -18.74
CA ASP A 116 -2.02 29.34 -18.58
C ASP A 116 -1.83 27.83 -18.37
N ALA A 117 -1.86 27.08 -19.47
CA ALA A 117 -1.77 25.63 -19.42
C ALA A 117 -0.48 25.13 -18.71
N ALA A 118 0.64 25.85 -18.83
CA ALA A 118 1.89 25.44 -18.20
C ALA A 118 1.84 25.63 -16.68
N GLY A 119 1.43 26.82 -16.21
CA GLY A 119 1.28 27.10 -14.79
C GLY A 119 0.19 26.25 -14.13
N TRP A 120 -0.94 26.09 -14.81
CA TRP A 120 -2.06 25.26 -14.35
C TRP A 120 -1.67 23.80 -14.17
N ASN A 121 -1.06 23.18 -15.19
CA ASN A 121 -0.69 21.77 -15.13
C ASN A 121 0.39 21.50 -14.08
N ALA A 122 1.36 22.41 -13.92
CA ALA A 122 2.38 22.30 -12.88
C ALA A 122 1.77 22.36 -11.48
N ALA A 123 0.90 23.35 -11.22
CA ALA A 123 0.28 23.53 -9.92
C ALA A 123 -0.73 22.41 -9.60
N PHE A 124 -1.52 21.98 -10.57
CA PHE A 124 -2.41 20.82 -10.42
C PHE A 124 -1.63 19.55 -10.15
N GLY A 125 -0.54 19.29 -10.89
CA GLY A 125 0.29 18.11 -10.69
C GLY A 125 0.90 18.05 -9.29
N ALA A 126 1.31 19.19 -8.74
CA ALA A 126 1.81 19.28 -7.36
C ALA A 126 0.73 18.92 -6.33
N GLU A 127 -0.44 19.57 -6.38
CA GLU A 127 -1.56 19.32 -5.45
C GLU A 127 -2.12 17.89 -5.58
N TRP A 128 -2.15 17.37 -6.81
CA TRP A 128 -2.55 15.99 -7.08
C TRP A 128 -1.54 15.01 -6.48
N GLY A 129 -0.24 15.27 -6.61
CA GLY A 129 0.81 14.46 -5.99
C GLY A 129 0.74 14.50 -4.47
N GLU A 130 0.56 15.69 -3.88
CA GLU A 130 0.41 15.86 -2.42
C GLU A 130 -0.81 15.13 -1.87
N LEU A 131 -1.93 15.15 -2.60
CA LEU A 131 -3.12 14.35 -2.25
C LEU A 131 -2.76 12.88 -2.08
N TRP A 132 -2.05 12.29 -3.06
CA TRP A 132 -1.71 10.87 -3.05
C TRP A 132 -0.63 10.47 -2.03
N GLN A 133 0.06 11.45 -1.44
CA GLN A 133 1.01 11.24 -0.35
C GLN A 133 0.38 11.38 1.04
N ASP A 134 -0.88 11.83 1.13
CA ASP A 134 -1.59 12.03 2.40
C ASP A 134 -2.54 10.85 2.71
N PRO A 135 -2.17 9.94 3.62
CA PRO A 135 -2.98 8.76 3.96
C PRO A 135 -4.35 9.08 4.56
N ASP A 136 -4.56 10.30 5.08
CA ASP A 136 -5.84 10.72 5.64
C ASP A 136 -6.82 11.22 4.55
N ARG A 137 -6.33 11.50 3.34
CA ARG A 137 -7.13 12.00 2.21
C ARG A 137 -7.37 10.98 1.11
N VAL A 138 -6.58 9.91 1.06
CA VAL A 138 -6.67 8.81 0.07
C VAL A 138 -7.36 7.58 0.66
N PRO A 139 -7.79 6.63 -0.19
CA PRO A 139 -8.24 5.32 0.27
C PRO A 139 -7.20 4.65 1.14
N SER A 140 -7.62 4.23 2.33
CA SER A 140 -6.74 3.53 3.26
C SER A 140 -7.49 2.47 4.06
N TRP A 141 -6.75 1.45 4.50
CA TRP A 141 -7.27 0.31 5.24
C TRP A 141 -6.29 -0.12 6.32
N VAL A 142 -6.80 -0.83 7.32
CA VAL A 142 -5.97 -1.53 8.29
C VAL A 142 -5.85 -3.01 7.89
N LEU A 143 -4.63 -3.50 7.75
CA LEU A 143 -4.36 -4.92 7.59
C LEU A 143 -3.92 -5.52 8.92
N HIS A 144 -4.62 -6.55 9.34
CA HIS A 144 -4.31 -7.37 10.49
C HIS A 144 -3.58 -8.62 10.02
N VAL A 145 -2.31 -8.73 10.36
CA VAL A 145 -1.45 -9.82 9.91
C VAL A 145 -0.98 -10.62 11.12
N ARG A 146 -1.23 -11.93 11.11
CA ARG A 146 -0.62 -12.86 12.07
C ARG A 146 0.40 -13.73 11.39
N PHE A 147 1.59 -13.78 11.97
CA PHE A 147 2.68 -14.62 11.53
C PHE A 147 2.55 -16.01 12.16
N ALA A 148 2.95 -17.04 11.43
CA ALA A 148 3.00 -18.40 11.96
C ALA A 148 4.19 -18.62 12.89
N ASP A 149 5.27 -17.86 12.68
CA ASP A 149 6.47 -17.84 13.52
C ASP A 149 6.76 -16.39 13.96
N PRO A 150 6.65 -16.07 15.26
CA PRO A 150 6.98 -14.73 15.77
C PRO A 150 8.42 -14.29 15.51
N ALA A 151 9.37 -15.23 15.30
CA ALA A 151 10.75 -14.87 14.96
C ALA A 151 10.84 -14.14 13.62
N ALA A 152 9.87 -14.38 12.72
CA ALA A 152 9.77 -13.67 11.44
C ALA A 152 9.42 -12.19 11.59
N LEU A 153 9.04 -11.71 12.79
CA LEU A 153 8.82 -10.29 13.09
C LEU A 153 10.08 -9.55 13.54
N ALA A 154 11.21 -10.25 13.69
CA ALA A 154 12.44 -9.64 14.18
C ALA A 154 12.82 -8.40 13.36
N GLY A 155 12.99 -7.27 14.05
CA GLY A 155 13.35 -5.98 13.43
C GLY A 155 12.16 -5.14 12.95
N LEU A 156 10.95 -5.70 12.86
CA LEU A 156 9.74 -4.95 12.59
C LEU A 156 9.34 -4.15 13.84
N ARG A 157 8.96 -2.89 13.67
CA ARG A 157 8.61 -1.99 14.77
C ARG A 157 7.58 -0.95 14.32
N PRO A 158 6.75 -0.43 15.25
CA PRO A 158 5.86 0.69 14.96
C PRO A 158 6.61 1.87 14.33
N GLY A 159 5.98 2.52 13.35
CA GLY A 159 6.53 3.66 12.61
C GLY A 159 7.44 3.31 11.43
N LEU A 160 7.78 2.03 11.21
CA LEU A 160 8.36 1.62 9.93
C LEU A 160 7.33 1.82 8.82
N ALA A 161 7.78 2.35 7.68
CA ALA A 161 6.96 2.58 6.51
C ALA A 161 7.75 2.34 5.23
N TRP A 162 7.06 1.91 4.18
CA TRP A 162 7.62 1.62 2.87
C TRP A 162 6.53 1.71 1.81
N ASP A 163 6.96 1.89 0.57
CA ASP A 163 6.08 1.83 -0.60
C ASP A 163 6.17 0.44 -1.23
N SER A 164 5.08 0.01 -1.86
CA SER A 164 4.98 -1.32 -2.44
C SER A 164 4.16 -1.32 -3.73
N ALA A 165 4.63 -2.11 -4.68
CA ALA A 165 3.94 -2.41 -5.92
C ALA A 165 3.13 -3.73 -5.84
N ALA A 166 2.80 -4.20 -4.63
CA ALA A 166 2.03 -5.42 -4.43
C ALA A 166 0.67 -5.36 -5.15
N TYR A 167 0.36 -6.41 -5.90
CA TYR A 167 -0.91 -6.60 -6.59
C TYR A 167 -1.56 -7.91 -6.10
N GLY A 168 -2.89 -8.00 -6.15
CA GLY A 168 -3.62 -9.23 -5.81
C GLY A 168 -5.09 -9.02 -5.55
#